data_AF-A0A2S6H5B0-F1
#
_entry.id   AF-A0A2S6H5B0-F1
#
_cell.length_a   1.000
_cell.length_b   1.000
_cell.length_c   1.000
_cell.angle_alpha   90.00
_cell.angle_beta   90.00
_cell.angle_gamma   90.00
#
_symmetry.space_group_name_H-M   'P 1'
#
loop_
_entity.id
_entity.type
_entity.pdbx_description
1 polymer ?
#
loop_
_entity_poly.entity_id
_entity_poly.type
_entity_poly.pdbx_seq_one_letter_code
_entity_poly.pdbx_strand_id
1 'polypeptide(L)'
;MPEKDPLSYTLLTYAWVFALSLFGGCVGYLRKVKAGIISRFSIHELLGELLISAFVGVITFYLCEYAQLPGPLSAAFIGISAHMGSRAIFIFETAADRAFARFTTTGKL
;
A
#
# COMPACT_ATOMS: atom_id res chain seq x y z
N MET A 1 13.84 26.71 0.21
CA MET A 1 13.19 25.53 -0.41
C MET A 1 11.71 25.68 -0.10
N PRO A 2 10.78 25.65 -1.09
CA PRO A 2 9.37 25.70 -0.75
C PRO A 2 9.06 24.54 0.19
N GLU A 3 8.39 24.86 1.29
CA GLU A 3 8.01 23.93 2.34
C GLU A 3 7.11 22.86 1.71
N LYS A 4 7.53 21.59 1.76
CA LYS A 4 6.76 20.47 1.22
C LYS A 4 5.64 20.12 2.18
N ASP A 5 4.68 21.02 2.29
CA ASP A 5 3.50 20.79 3.10
C ASP A 5 2.57 19.84 2.36
N PRO A 6 2.04 18.78 2.99
CA PRO A 6 1.06 17.91 2.37
C PRO A 6 -0.19 18.69 1.90
N LEU A 7 -0.49 19.84 2.50
CA LEU A 7 -1.60 20.70 2.08
C LEU A 7 -1.27 21.61 0.89
N SER A 8 0.00 21.68 0.48
CA SER A 8 0.45 22.51 -0.65
C SER A 8 0.22 21.84 -2.02
N TYR A 9 -0.01 20.53 -2.05
CA TYR A 9 -0.29 19.81 -3.30
C TYR A 9 -1.69 20.12 -3.82
N THR A 10 -1.80 20.20 -5.15
CA THR A 10 -3.10 20.42 -5.80
C THR A 10 -4.05 19.26 -5.52
N LEU A 11 -5.35 19.56 -5.40
CA LEU A 11 -6.40 18.53 -5.30
C LEU A 11 -6.31 17.49 -6.43
N LEU A 12 -5.87 17.92 -7.62
CA LEU A 12 -5.68 17.04 -8.77
C LEU A 12 -4.58 15.99 -8.52
N THR A 13 -3.48 16.37 -7.86
CA THR A 13 -2.40 15.44 -7.49
C THR A 13 -2.94 14.34 -6.58
N TYR A 14 -3.68 14.71 -5.53
CA TYR A 14 -4.28 13.74 -4.63
C TYR A 14 -5.34 12.89 -5.32
N ALA A 15 -6.15 13.47 -6.20
CA ALA A 15 -7.18 12.74 -6.93
C ALA A 15 -6.57 11.61 -7.78
N TRP A 16 -5.49 11.89 -8.50
CA TRP A 16 -4.76 10.90 -9.29
C TRP A 16 -4.12 9.82 -8.42
N VAL A 17 -3.42 10.20 -7.35
CA VAL A 17 -2.80 9.26 -6.40
C VAL A 17 -3.87 8.32 -5.83
N PHE A 18 -5.00 8.87 -5.40
CA PHE A 18 -6.11 8.10 -4.86
C PHE A 18 -6.72 7.17 -5.92
N ALA A 19 -6.95 7.66 -7.14
CA ALA A 19 -7.46 6.85 -8.24
C ALA A 19 -6.54 5.67 -8.58
N LEU A 20 -5.23 5.91 -8.67
CA LEU A 20 -4.24 4.85 -8.86
C LEU A 20 -4.24 3.83 -7.72
N SER A 21 -4.35 4.32 -6.49
CA SER A 21 -4.30 3.48 -5.29
C SER A 21 -5.52 2.56 -5.23
N LEU A 22 -6.70 3.10 -5.52
CA LEU A 22 -7.92 2.30 -5.65
C LEU A 22 -7.84 1.31 -6.81
N PHE A 23 -7.30 1.73 -7.96
CA PHE A 23 -7.14 0.85 -9.11
C PHE A 23 -6.19 -0.31 -8.80
N GLY A 24 -5.06 -0.03 -8.13
CA GLY A 24 -4.15 -1.05 -7.63
C GLY A 24 -4.86 -2.05 -6.71
N GLY A 25 -5.65 -1.55 -5.75
CA GLY A 25 -6.46 -2.38 -4.84
C GLY A 25 -7.49 -3.25 -5.57
N CYS A 26 -8.20 -2.68 -6.56
CA CYS A 26 -9.13 -3.43 -7.42
C CYS A 26 -8.42 -4.59 -8.14
N VAL A 27 -7.27 -4.32 -8.77
CA VAL A 27 -6.50 -5.35 -9.49
C VAL A 27 -5.99 -6.42 -8.51
N GLY A 28 -5.56 -6.02 -7.32
CA GLY A 28 -5.10 -6.93 -6.27
C GLY A 28 -6.21 -7.87 -5.79
N TYR A 29 -7.40 -7.31 -5.54
CA TYR A 29 -8.58 -8.08 -5.18
C TYR A 29 -9.00 -9.04 -6.30
N LEU A 30 -9.05 -8.58 -7.56
CA LEU A 30 -9.36 -9.44 -8.70
C LEU A 30 -8.37 -10.60 -8.83
N ARG A 31 -7.08 -10.36 -8.56
CA ARG A 31 -6.06 -11.41 -8.53
C ARG A 31 -6.37 -12.45 -7.46
N LYS A 32 -6.79 -12.04 -6.26
CA LYS A 32 -7.14 -12.95 -5.15
C LYS A 32 -8.38 -13.79 -5.46
N VAL A 33 -9.40 -13.18 -6.07
CA VAL A 33 -10.60 -13.89 -6.53
C VAL A 33 -10.23 -14.93 -7.59
N LYS A 34 -9.44 -14.55 -8.61
CA LYS A 34 -8.97 -15.48 -9.65
C LYS A 34 -8.10 -16.61 -9.11
N ALA A 35 -7.32 -16.35 -8.06
CA ALA A 35 -6.48 -17.35 -7.42
C ALA A 35 -7.26 -18.30 -6.47
N GLY A 36 -8.57 -18.12 -6.31
CA GLY A 36 -9.39 -18.93 -5.41
C GLY A 36 -9.11 -18.70 -3.92
N ILE A 37 -8.35 -17.65 -3.57
CA ILE A 37 -8.05 -17.29 -2.17
C ILE A 37 -9.32 -16.79 -1.49
N ILE A 38 -10.16 -16.07 -2.23
CA ILE A 38 -11.46 -15.58 -1.79
C ILE A 38 -12.53 -16.41 -2.50
N SER A 39 -13.28 -17.21 -1.76
CA SER A 39 -14.22 -18.20 -2.33
C SER A 39 -15.51 -17.59 -2.87
N ARG A 40 -15.88 -16.38 -2.41
CA ARG A 40 -17.05 -15.63 -2.89
C ARG A 40 -16.73 -14.15 -3.00
N PHE A 41 -17.23 -13.51 -4.06
CA PHE A 41 -17.12 -12.08 -4.21
C PHE A 41 -17.85 -11.38 -3.05
N SER A 42 -17.09 -10.74 -2.16
CA SER A 42 -17.60 -10.06 -0.98
C SER A 42 -17.35 -8.56 -1.10
N ILE A 43 -18.43 -7.78 -1.09
CA ILE A 43 -18.35 -6.31 -1.18
C ILE A 43 -17.59 -5.75 0.04
N HIS A 44 -17.77 -6.34 1.21
CA HIS A 44 -17.04 -5.93 2.42
C HIS A 44 -15.54 -6.16 2.30
N GLU A 45 -15.13 -7.26 1.68
CA GLU A 45 -13.72 -7.59 1.50
C GLU A 45 -13.08 -6.72 0.41
N LEU A 46 -13.80 -6.45 -0.68
CA LEU A 46 -13.39 -5.46 -1.67
C LEU A 46 -13.23 -4.07 -1.02
N LEU A 47 -14.19 -3.63 -0.21
CA LEU A 47 -14.11 -2.33 0.45
C LEU A 47 -12.92 -2.25 1.41
N GLY A 48 -12.68 -3.29 2.21
CA GLY A 48 -11.50 -3.38 3.08
C GLY A 48 -10.20 -3.30 2.29
N GLU A 49 -10.11 -4.03 1.17
CA GLU A 49 -8.95 -3.97 0.29
C GLU A 49 -8.74 -2.57 -0.29
N LEU A 50 -9.81 -1.92 -0.77
CA LEU A 50 -9.75 -0.57 -1.33
C LEU A 50 -9.31 0.48 -0.31
N LEU A 51 -9.82 0.41 0.93
CA LEU A 51 -9.43 1.33 2.00
C LEU A 51 -7.94 1.18 2.34
N ILE A 52 -7.46 -0.07 2.47
CA ILE A 52 -6.05 -0.35 2.75
C ILE A 52 -5.17 0.08 1.58
N SER A 53 -5.55 -0.23 0.35
CA SER A 53 -4.80 0.15 -0.84
C SER A 53 -4.75 1.66 -1.03
N ALA A 54 -5.83 2.38 -0.76
CA ALA A 54 -5.86 3.84 -0.77
C ALA A 54 -4.89 4.43 0.25
N PHE A 55 -4.90 3.90 1.48
CA PHE A 55 -3.96 4.31 2.53
C PHE A 55 -2.51 4.05 2.13
N VAL A 56 -2.18 2.83 1.72
CA VAL A 56 -0.82 2.45 1.32
C VAL A 56 -0.32 3.29 0.15
N GLY A 57 -1.14 3.54 -0.86
CA GLY A 57 -0.73 4.32 -2.02
C GLY A 57 -0.47 5.81 -1.70
N VAL A 58 -1.24 6.41 -0.78
CA VAL A 58 -0.96 7.78 -0.28
C VAL A 58 0.35 7.82 0.50
N ILE A 59 0.62 6.83 1.35
CA ILE A 59 1.91 6.74 2.07
C ILE A 59 3.07 6.58 1.07
N THR A 60 2.92 5.73 0.06
CA THR A 60 3.94 5.56 -0.98
C THR A 60 4.18 6.84 -1.76
N PHE A 61 3.14 7.62 -2.06
CA PHE A 61 3.30 8.93 -2.69
C PHE A 61 4.19 9.86 -1.86
N TYR A 62 3.94 9.99 -0.56
CA TYR A 62 4.78 10.82 0.32
C TYR A 62 6.22 10.32 0.39
N LEU A 63 6.43 9.00 0.43
CA LEU A 63 7.78 8.43 0.38
C LEU A 63 8.50 8.73 -0.93
N CYS A 64 7.80 8.67 -2.07
CA CYS A 64 8.36 9.00 -3.37
C CYS A 64 8.69 10.49 -3.49
N GLU A 65 7.85 11.36 -2.93
CA GLU A 65 8.08 12.81 -2.85
C GLU A 65 9.27 13.17 -1.95
N TYR A 66 9.42 12.44 -0.84
CA TYR A 66 10.59 12.54 0.04
C TYR A 66 11.87 12.11 -0.69
N ALA A 67 11.80 11.01 -1.43
CA ALA A 67 12.90 10.49 -2.24
C ALA A 67 13.15 11.27 -3.56
N GLN A 68 12.39 12.34 -3.83
CA GLN A 68 12.50 13.17 -5.04
C GLN A 68 12.39 12.36 -6.35
N LEU A 69 11.56 11.32 -6.34
CA LEU A 69 11.37 10.48 -7.53
C LEU A 69 10.56 11.23 -8.60
N PRO A 70 10.85 11.01 -9.89
CA PRO A 70 10.09 11.61 -10.97
C PRO A 70 8.65 11.06 -10.99
N GLY A 71 7.68 11.92 -11.30
CA GLY A 71 6.24 11.61 -11.22
C GLY A 71 5.79 10.27 -11.84
N PRO A 72 6.23 9.90 -13.06
CA PRO A 72 5.88 8.61 -13.65
C PRO A 72 6.39 7.40 -12.86
N LEU A 73 7.58 7.51 -12.27
CA LEU A 73 8.16 6.45 -11.44
C LEU A 73 7.43 6.34 -10.10
N SER A 74 7.10 7.48 -9.49
CA SER A 74 6.27 7.53 -8.28
C SER A 74 4.91 6.88 -8.52
N ALA A 75 4.26 7.18 -9.66
CA ALA A 75 3.00 6.55 -10.06
C ALA A 75 3.09 5.02 -10.16
N ALA A 76 4.18 4.50 -10.74
CA ALA A 76 4.42 3.07 -10.80
C ALA A 76 4.54 2.44 -9.41
N PHE A 77 5.31 3.07 -8.50
CA PHE A 77 5.45 2.58 -7.12
C PHE A 77 4.15 2.64 -6.32
N ILE A 78 3.37 3.72 -6.47
CA ILE A 78 2.05 3.86 -5.85
C ILE A 78 1.15 2.70 -6.30
N GLY A 79 1.07 2.43 -7.60
CA GLY A 79 0.27 1.33 -8.12
C GLY A 79 0.72 -0.06 -7.62
N ILE A 80 2.03 -0.33 -7.64
CA ILE A 80 2.58 -1.63 -7.19
C ILE A 80 2.33 -1.84 -5.70
N SER A 81 2.63 -0.84 -4.87
CA SER A 81 2.44 -0.91 -3.41
C SER A 81 0.96 -1.04 -3.05
N ALA A 82 0.08 -0.24 -3.66
CA ALA A 82 -1.36 -0.30 -3.42
C ALA A 82 -1.96 -1.65 -3.88
N HIS A 83 -1.45 -2.24 -4.97
CA HIS A 83 -1.85 -3.59 -5.42
C HIS A 83 -1.49 -4.70 -4.43
N MET A 84 -0.48 -4.50 -3.59
CA MET A 84 -0.17 -5.45 -2.52
C MET A 84 -1.12 -5.31 -1.32
N GLY A 85 -1.76 -4.16 -1.13
CA GLY A 85 -2.88 -3.94 -0.20
C GLY A 85 -2.72 -4.61 1.17
N SER A 86 -3.73 -5.38 1.57
CA SER A 86 -3.76 -6.14 2.83
C SER A 86 -2.67 -7.22 2.94
N ARG A 87 -2.14 -7.72 1.82
CA ARG A 87 -1.03 -8.68 1.82
C ARG A 87 0.27 -8.03 2.28
N ALA A 88 0.47 -6.75 1.98
CA ALA A 88 1.65 -6.03 2.46
C ALA A 88 1.63 -5.92 4.00
N ILE A 89 0.47 -5.61 4.59
CA ILE A 89 0.28 -5.56 6.05
C ILE A 89 0.60 -6.93 6.66
N PHE A 90 0.01 -8.01 6.14
CA PHE A 90 0.26 -9.35 6.65
C PHE A 90 1.74 -9.78 6.56
N ILE A 91 2.43 -9.43 5.45
CA ILE A 91 3.87 -9.67 5.30
C ILE A 91 4.65 -8.87 6.35
N PHE A 92 4.26 -7.62 6.60
CA PHE A 92 4.91 -6.76 7.58
C PHE A 92 4.74 -7.29 9.01
N GLU A 93 3.53 -7.67 9.41
CA GLU A 93 3.25 -8.33 10.70
C GLU A 93 4.10 -9.58 10.86
N THR A 94 4.10 -10.46 9.85
CA THR A 94 4.89 -11.70 9.88
C THR A 94 6.40 -11.41 10.00
N ALA A 95 6.89 -10.37 9.32
CA ALA A 95 8.30 -9.97 9.39
C ALA A 95 8.65 -9.42 10.78
N ALA A 96 7.78 -8.59 11.36
CA ALA A 96 7.94 -8.05 12.70
C ALA A 96 7.95 -9.17 13.76
N ASP A 97 7.00 -10.11 13.69
CA ASP A 97 6.93 -11.27 14.60
C ASP A 97 8.19 -12.12 14.53
N ARG A 98 8.69 -12.39 13.32
CA ARG A 98 9.94 -13.13 13.12
C ARG A 98 11.15 -12.40 13.68
N ALA A 99 11.22 -11.08 13.49
CA ALA A 99 12.28 -10.27 14.06
C ALA A 99 12.24 -10.35 15.60
N PHE A 100 11.06 -10.21 16.19
CA PHE A 100 10.87 -10.26 17.64
C PHE A 100 11.19 -11.63 18.25
N ALA A 101 10.78 -12.71 17.58
CA ALA A 101 11.12 -14.09 17.96
C ALA A 101 12.64 -14.34 17.90
N ARG A 102 13.33 -13.77 16.91
CA ARG A 102 14.79 -13.85 16.80
C ARG A 102 15.48 -13.18 17.99
N PHE A 103 14.98 -12.03 18.44
CA PHE A 103 15.51 -11.33 19.62
C PHE A 103 15.27 -12.10 20.94
N THR A 104 14.11 -12.73 21.12
CA THR A 104 13.83 -13.52 22.33
C THR A 104 14.59 -14.85 22.37
N THR A 105 14.94 -15.43 21.22
CA THR A 105 15.69 -16.70 21.17
C THR A 105 17.19 -16.50 21.43
N THR A 106 17.75 -15.34 21.09
CA THR A 106 19.17 -15.01 21.36
C THR A 106 19.46 -14.72 22.84
N GLY A 107 18.45 -14.47 23.68
CA GLY A 107 18.60 -14.27 25.13
C GLY A 107 18.61 -15.55 25.99
N LYS A 108 18.59 -16.74 25.38
CA LYS A 108 18.56 -18.05 26.09
C LYS A 108 19.82 -18.91 25.88
N LEU A 109 20.93 -18.33 25.41
CA LEU A 109 22.24 -19.00 25.31
C LEU A 109 23.25 -18.31 26.22
#